data_AF-A0A7S4W6B7-F1
#
_entry.id   AF-A0A7S4W6B7-F1
#
_cell.length_a   1.000
_cell.length_b   1.000
_cell.length_c   1.000
_cell.angle_alpha   90.00
_cell.angle_beta   90.00
_cell.angle_gamma   90.00
#
_symmetry.space_group_name_H-M   'P 1'
#
loop_
_entity.id
_entity.type
_entity.pdbx_description
1 polymer ?
#
loop_
_entity_poly.entity_id
_entity_poly.type
_entity_poly.pdbx_seq_one_letter_code
_entity_poly.pdbx_strand_id
1 'polypeptide(L)'
;MLMAEAGLTNVFADRQGSWVCVKVSHIISAAPDVVVVVDAAWDSAIDKIKYMYNDAEFCRLDVLRAARFVSIPFSATTLSPRNGPAAYDLAIAALHVRTGSHTVTQQSGVGSFSPYFLQAETGCTRCPLRPEYAVYTDAGDSLQYKICTTTRTATTTSITTTTTVTTTGRPDAHEDNVSKATFAGLGLWGLIAFGVLQI
;
A
#
# COMPACT_ATOMS: atom_id res chain seq x y z
N MET A 1 -13.51 18.35 -3.97
CA MET A 1 -13.12 19.49 -3.12
C MET A 1 -11.75 19.24 -2.51
N LEU A 2 -11.59 18.51 -1.39
CA LEU A 2 -10.31 18.50 -0.64
C LEU A 2 -9.04 18.27 -1.48
N MET A 3 -9.00 17.22 -2.30
CA MET A 3 -7.86 16.97 -3.19
C MET A 3 -7.65 18.11 -4.21
N ALA A 4 -8.72 18.62 -4.81
CA ALA A 4 -8.65 19.71 -5.79
C ALA A 4 -8.12 21.01 -5.16
N GLU A 5 -8.57 21.35 -3.94
CA GLU A 5 -8.07 22.52 -3.20
C GLU A 5 -6.59 22.39 -2.81
N ALA A 6 -6.13 21.17 -2.59
CA ALA A 6 -4.72 20.87 -2.36
C ALA A 6 -3.88 20.82 -3.66
N GLY A 7 -4.51 21.02 -4.84
CA GLY A 7 -3.86 20.93 -6.14
C GLY A 7 -3.65 19.51 -6.68
N LEU A 8 -4.31 18.51 -6.08
CA LEU A 8 -4.30 17.12 -6.53
C LEU A 8 -5.48 16.84 -7.48
N THR A 9 -5.23 16.02 -8.49
CA THR A 9 -6.28 15.49 -9.38
C THR A 9 -6.69 14.10 -8.93
N ASN A 10 -7.98 13.89 -8.64
CA ASN A 10 -8.49 12.56 -8.35
C ASN A 10 -8.69 11.77 -9.66
N VAL A 11 -8.06 10.61 -9.73
CA VAL A 11 -8.18 9.66 -10.84
C VAL A 11 -9.61 9.13 -11.04
N PHE A 12 -10.49 9.27 -10.04
CA PHE A 12 -11.91 8.85 -10.10
C PHE A 12 -12.89 10.03 -10.03
N ALA A 13 -12.47 11.24 -10.42
CA ALA A 13 -13.32 12.43 -10.38
C ALA A 13 -14.58 12.35 -11.27
N ASP A 14 -14.59 11.42 -12.24
CA ASP A 14 -15.71 11.17 -13.16
C ASP A 14 -16.83 10.32 -12.54
N ARG A 15 -16.60 9.70 -11.38
CA ARG A 15 -17.57 8.83 -10.70
C ARG A 15 -18.56 9.65 -9.88
N GLN A 16 -19.84 9.30 -9.98
CA GLN A 16 -20.88 9.93 -9.18
C GLN A 16 -20.87 9.39 -7.74
N GLY A 17 -20.94 10.30 -6.77
CA GLY A 17 -20.98 10.00 -5.34
C GLY A 17 -19.76 10.53 -4.58
N SER A 18 -19.88 10.65 -3.26
CA SER A 18 -18.79 11.06 -2.36
C SER A 18 -17.80 9.92 -2.08
N TRP A 19 -18.32 8.69 -2.06
CA TRP A 19 -17.58 7.45 -1.86
C TRP A 19 -18.09 6.42 -2.84
N VAL A 20 -17.18 5.79 -3.57
CA VAL A 20 -17.52 4.79 -4.59
C VAL A 20 -16.59 3.60 -4.44
N CYS A 21 -17.15 2.40 -4.51
CA CYS A 21 -16.36 1.19 -4.58
C CYS A 21 -15.71 1.08 -5.96
N VAL A 22 -14.37 1.02 -5.99
CA VAL A 22 -13.59 0.86 -7.22
C VAL A 22 -12.94 -0.52 -7.26
N LYS A 23 -12.76 -1.06 -8.47
CA LYS A 23 -12.02 -2.31 -8.66
C LYS A 23 -10.52 -2.03 -8.59
N VAL A 24 -9.76 -2.98 -8.04
CA VAL A 24 -8.28 -2.90 -7.99
C VAL A 24 -7.68 -2.62 -9.36
N SER A 25 -8.14 -3.32 -10.40
CA SER A 25 -7.66 -3.14 -11.78
C SER A 25 -7.78 -1.70 -12.30
N HIS A 26 -8.79 -0.94 -11.85
CA HIS A 26 -8.96 0.46 -12.24
C HIS A 26 -7.91 1.34 -11.57
N ILE A 27 -7.55 1.06 -10.31
CA ILE A 27 -6.47 1.77 -9.59
C ILE A 27 -5.13 1.49 -10.27
N ILE A 28 -4.86 0.23 -10.61
CA ILE A 28 -3.62 -0.15 -11.31
C ILE A 28 -3.51 0.55 -12.67
N SER A 29 -4.60 0.57 -13.44
CA SER A 29 -4.62 1.21 -14.76
C SER A 29 -4.47 2.74 -14.69
N ALA A 30 -4.95 3.36 -13.61
CA ALA A 30 -4.81 4.79 -13.38
C ALA A 30 -3.40 5.21 -12.96
N ALA A 31 -2.59 4.29 -12.43
CA ALA A 31 -1.21 4.51 -12.00
C ALA A 31 -0.98 5.84 -11.25
N PRO A 32 -1.60 6.02 -10.06
CA PRO A 32 -1.56 7.29 -9.36
C PRO A 32 -0.13 7.67 -8.91
N ASP A 33 0.19 8.97 -8.95
CA ASP A 33 1.48 9.50 -8.50
C ASP A 33 1.66 9.45 -6.97
N VAL A 34 0.57 9.62 -6.23
CA VAL A 34 0.49 9.66 -4.77
C VAL A 34 -0.80 8.96 -4.36
N VAL A 35 -0.75 8.16 -3.29
CA VAL A 35 -1.93 7.55 -2.69
C VAL A 35 -2.25 8.25 -1.37
N VAL A 36 -3.43 8.86 -1.31
CA VAL A 36 -3.98 9.44 -0.08
C VAL A 36 -4.75 8.34 0.66
N VAL A 37 -4.30 7.98 1.85
CA VAL A 37 -4.87 6.93 2.69
C VAL A 37 -5.61 7.57 3.85
N VAL A 38 -6.91 7.30 3.93
CA VAL A 38 -7.71 7.77 5.06
C VAL A 38 -7.41 6.93 6.29
N ASP A 39 -7.08 7.56 7.42
CA ASP A 39 -6.86 6.91 8.70
C ASP A 39 -8.13 6.99 9.56
N ALA A 40 -8.71 5.83 9.87
CA ALA A 40 -9.92 5.71 10.68
C ALA A 40 -9.69 4.71 11.81
N ALA A 41 -10.35 4.93 12.96
CA ALA A 41 -10.20 4.05 14.12
C ALA A 41 -10.60 2.58 13.86
N TRP A 42 -11.44 2.33 12.85
CA TRP A 42 -11.89 1.00 12.44
C TRP A 42 -11.19 0.45 11.18
N ASP A 43 -10.36 1.26 10.52
CA ASP A 43 -9.68 0.92 9.28
C ASP A 43 -8.45 1.83 9.14
N SER A 44 -7.36 1.39 9.76
CA SER A 44 -6.15 2.20 9.91
C SER A 44 -5.44 2.40 8.57
N ALA A 45 -4.72 3.51 8.43
CA ALA A 45 -3.96 3.75 7.21
C ALA A 45 -2.85 2.70 6.99
N ILE A 46 -2.22 2.21 8.07
CA ILE A 46 -1.14 1.21 7.94
C ILE A 46 -1.65 -0.17 7.48
N ASP A 47 -2.84 -0.59 7.93
CA ASP A 47 -3.42 -1.86 7.51
C ASP A 47 -3.78 -1.86 6.02
N LYS A 48 -4.30 -0.72 5.52
CA LYS A 48 -4.53 -0.49 4.08
C LYS A 48 -3.22 -0.54 3.28
N ILE A 49 -2.15 0.07 3.80
CA ILE A 49 -0.85 0.02 3.15
C ILE A 49 -0.32 -1.42 3.11
N LYS A 50 -0.37 -2.16 4.22
CA LYS A 50 0.02 -3.58 4.25
C LYS A 50 -0.77 -4.44 3.26
N TYR A 51 -2.08 -4.19 3.13
CA TYR A 51 -2.92 -4.85 2.14
C TYR A 51 -2.39 -4.63 0.72
N MET A 52 -2.06 -3.38 0.36
CA MET A 52 -1.49 -3.06 -0.96
C MET A 52 -0.14 -3.77 -1.19
N TYR A 53 0.73 -3.84 -0.19
CA TYR A 53 2.02 -4.54 -0.31
C TYR A 53 1.92 -6.08 -0.32
N ASN A 54 0.77 -6.64 0.07
CA ASN A 54 0.51 -8.08 0.02
C ASN A 54 -0.10 -8.53 -1.32
N ASP A 55 -0.55 -7.60 -2.15
CA ASP A 55 -1.22 -7.87 -3.43
C ASP A 55 -0.25 -7.73 -4.62
N ALA A 56 -0.24 -8.74 -5.50
CA ALA A 56 0.72 -8.83 -6.61
C ALA A 56 0.54 -7.74 -7.68
N GLU A 57 -0.68 -7.24 -7.86
CA GLU A 57 -0.99 -6.22 -8.86
C GLU A 57 -0.53 -4.84 -8.38
N PHE A 58 -0.78 -4.52 -7.11
CA PHE A 58 -0.31 -3.28 -6.49
C PHE A 58 1.21 -3.18 -6.45
N CYS A 59 1.91 -4.29 -6.18
CA CYS A 59 3.39 -4.34 -6.14
C CYS A 59 4.09 -3.83 -7.41
N ARG A 60 3.38 -3.76 -8.54
CA ARG A 60 3.94 -3.26 -9.82
C ARG A 60 3.94 -1.74 -9.91
N LEU A 61 3.17 -1.05 -9.07
CA LEU A 61 3.04 0.40 -9.13
C LEU A 61 4.26 1.13 -8.60
N ASP A 62 4.64 2.20 -9.29
CA ASP A 62 5.74 3.08 -8.87
C ASP A 62 5.45 3.78 -7.54
N VAL A 63 4.17 4.06 -7.25
CA VAL A 63 3.74 4.68 -5.99
C VAL A 63 4.05 3.82 -4.77
N LEU A 64 3.93 2.49 -4.89
CA LEU A 64 4.33 1.54 -3.85
C LEU A 64 5.86 1.44 -3.77
N ARG A 65 6.54 1.35 -4.90
CA ARG A 65 8.01 1.26 -4.94
C ARG A 65 8.66 2.45 -4.24
N ALA A 66 8.15 3.65 -4.49
CA ALA A 66 8.66 4.91 -3.92
C ALA A 66 7.99 5.33 -2.61
N ALA A 67 7.15 4.47 -2.01
CA ALA A 67 6.46 4.70 -0.74
C ALA A 67 5.60 5.99 -0.67
N ARG A 68 5.00 6.43 -1.78
CA ARG A 68 4.33 7.74 -1.85
C ARG A 68 2.92 7.73 -1.25
N PHE A 69 2.86 7.63 0.06
CA PHE A 69 1.63 7.59 0.85
C PHE A 69 1.47 8.83 1.72
N VAL A 70 0.27 9.40 1.69
CA VAL A 70 -0.12 10.49 2.58
C VAL A 70 -1.31 10.04 3.41
N SER A 71 -1.18 10.10 4.73
CA SER A 71 -2.25 9.82 5.67
C SER A 71 -3.13 11.06 5.87
N ILE A 72 -4.45 10.87 5.91
CA ILE A 72 -5.41 11.91 6.30
C ILE A 72 -6.38 11.37 7.37
N PRO A 73 -6.60 12.08 8.49
CA PRO A 73 -7.58 11.66 9.48
C PRO A 73 -8.98 11.60 8.88
N PHE A 74 -9.76 10.55 9.19
CA PHE A 74 -11.14 10.41 8.72
C PHE A 74 -12.00 11.65 9.00
N SER A 75 -11.81 12.31 10.14
CA SER A 75 -12.51 13.53 10.54
C SER A 75 -12.27 14.75 9.65
N ALA A 76 -11.25 14.70 8.77
CA ALA A 76 -10.92 15.73 7.80
C ALA A 76 -11.35 15.37 6.36
N THR A 77 -11.98 14.21 6.15
CA THR A 77 -12.38 13.73 4.81
C THR A 77 -13.78 14.16 4.38
N THR A 78 -14.59 14.61 5.34
CA THR A 78 -15.93 15.15 5.10
C THR A 78 -15.93 16.67 5.29
N LEU A 79 -16.98 17.33 4.81
CA LEU A 79 -17.14 18.78 4.95
C LEU A 79 -17.05 19.19 6.42
N SER A 80 -16.04 19.98 6.74
CA SER A 80 -15.64 20.29 8.11
C SER A 80 -14.74 21.52 8.13
N PRO A 81 -14.73 22.32 9.21
CA PRO A 81 -13.73 23.37 9.42
C PRO A 81 -12.28 22.87 9.35
N ARG A 82 -12.06 21.56 9.49
CA ARG A 82 -10.75 20.91 9.35
C ARG A 82 -10.25 20.86 7.90
N ASN A 83 -11.11 21.02 6.89
CA ASN A 83 -10.71 20.83 5.50
C ASN A 83 -9.69 21.87 5.00
N GLY A 84 -9.80 23.14 5.44
CA GLY A 84 -8.86 24.18 5.02
C GLY A 84 -7.41 23.85 5.42
N PRO A 85 -7.13 23.66 6.72
CA PRO A 85 -5.82 23.21 7.18
C PRO A 85 -5.39 21.87 6.57
N ALA A 86 -6.32 20.91 6.43
CA ALA A 86 -6.01 19.61 5.85
C ALA A 86 -5.64 19.69 4.36
N ALA A 87 -6.28 20.56 3.57
CA ALA A 87 -5.92 20.77 2.15
C ALA A 87 -4.50 21.34 2.02
N TYR A 88 -4.15 22.32 2.87
CA TYR A 88 -2.81 22.91 2.91
C TYR A 88 -1.74 21.86 3.24
N ASP A 89 -1.94 21.08 4.31
CA ASP A 89 -0.98 20.05 4.71
C ASP A 89 -0.95 18.88 3.73
N LEU A 90 -2.07 18.57 3.07
CA LEU A 90 -2.13 17.56 2.01
C LEU A 90 -1.28 17.96 0.81
N ALA A 91 -1.30 19.22 0.39
CA ALA A 91 -0.45 19.73 -0.67
C ALA A 91 1.04 19.59 -0.31
N ILE A 92 1.41 19.96 0.93
CA ILE A 92 2.78 19.83 1.44
C ILE A 92 3.22 18.37 1.50
N ALA A 93 2.42 17.49 2.09
CA ALA A 93 2.75 16.07 2.25
C ALA A 93 2.86 15.38 0.89
N ALA A 94 1.97 15.70 -0.07
CA ALA A 94 2.04 15.16 -1.43
C ALA A 94 3.33 15.60 -2.16
N LEU A 95 3.73 16.86 -2.00
CA LEU A 95 5.00 17.35 -2.56
C LEU A 95 6.20 16.70 -1.88
N HIS A 96 6.17 16.56 -0.55
CA HIS A 96 7.20 15.89 0.23
C HIS A 96 7.46 14.47 -0.28
N VAL A 97 6.41 13.63 -0.37
CA VAL A 97 6.60 12.24 -0.80
C VAL A 97 7.00 12.10 -2.27
N ARG A 98 6.62 13.06 -3.12
CA ARG A 98 6.91 13.03 -4.55
C ARG A 98 8.30 13.56 -4.89
N THR A 99 8.78 14.61 -4.22
CA THR A 99 10.00 15.34 -4.60
C THR A 99 11.02 15.46 -3.47
N GLY A 100 10.73 14.98 -2.26
CA GLY A 100 11.59 15.19 -1.08
C GLY A 100 11.56 16.62 -0.53
N SER A 101 10.54 17.43 -0.88
CA SER A 101 10.44 18.80 -0.39
C SER A 101 10.25 18.84 1.13
N HIS A 102 11.00 19.69 1.84
CA HIS A 102 10.81 19.90 3.27
C HIS A 102 10.08 21.24 3.51
N THR A 103 8.86 21.16 4.00
CA THR A 103 8.05 22.34 4.35
C THR A 103 7.26 22.05 5.62
N VAL A 104 7.11 23.05 6.48
CA VAL A 104 6.44 22.89 7.78
C VAL A 104 4.93 22.74 7.57
N THR A 105 4.35 21.69 8.16
CA THR A 105 2.90 21.47 8.20
C THR A 105 2.24 22.25 9.35
N GLN A 106 0.95 22.56 9.22
CA GLN A 106 0.13 23.29 10.19
C GLN A 106 -0.58 22.36 11.19
N GLN A 107 -0.04 21.15 11.40
CA GLN A 107 -0.55 20.17 12.37
C GLN A 107 -2.05 19.80 12.18
N SER A 108 -2.55 19.78 10.94
CA SER A 108 -3.93 19.36 10.66
C SER A 108 -4.21 17.88 10.96
N GLY A 109 -3.15 17.10 11.17
CA GLY A 109 -3.17 15.64 11.30
C GLY A 109 -2.90 14.91 9.97
N VAL A 110 -2.82 15.62 8.85
CA VAL A 110 -2.31 15.09 7.58
C VAL A 110 -0.79 14.94 7.67
N GLY A 111 -0.24 13.84 7.15
CA GLY A 111 1.19 13.59 7.18
C GLY A 111 1.63 12.47 6.24
N SER A 112 2.95 12.33 6.07
CA SER A 112 3.59 11.22 5.37
C SER A 112 4.01 10.12 6.34
N PHE A 113 4.42 8.98 5.79
CA PHE A 113 5.05 7.91 6.55
C PHE A 113 6.54 7.85 6.23
N SER A 114 7.36 7.68 7.27
CA SER A 114 8.78 7.34 7.10
C SER A 114 8.95 6.11 6.22
N PRO A 115 9.83 6.15 5.20
CA PRO A 115 10.14 4.97 4.39
C PRO A 115 10.71 3.81 5.23
N TYR A 116 11.45 4.10 6.29
CA TYR A 116 12.01 3.08 7.20
C TYR A 116 10.93 2.45 8.07
N PHE A 117 9.98 3.24 8.56
CA PHE A 117 8.79 2.72 9.23
C PHE A 117 8.00 1.78 8.31
N LEU A 118 7.73 2.22 7.08
CA LEU A 118 7.00 1.40 6.10
C LEU A 118 7.78 0.13 5.71
N GLN A 119 9.11 0.18 5.63
CA GLN A 119 9.94 -1.01 5.39
C GLN A 119 9.73 -2.06 6.49
N ALA A 120 9.66 -1.65 7.75
CA ALA A 120 9.46 -2.57 8.86
C ALA A 120 8.06 -3.18 8.85
N GLU A 121 7.04 -2.36 8.63
CA GLU A 121 5.65 -2.79 8.59
C GLU A 121 5.35 -3.70 7.39
N THR A 122 6.09 -3.54 6.29
CA THR A 122 5.91 -4.31 5.04
C THR A 122 6.90 -5.45 4.88
N GLY A 123 7.83 -5.66 5.81
CA GLY A 123 8.93 -6.60 5.66
C GLY A 123 8.49 -8.04 5.37
N CYS A 124 7.38 -8.52 5.93
CA CYS A 124 6.85 -9.88 5.70
C CYS A 124 5.79 -9.95 4.58
N THR A 125 5.59 -8.88 3.82
CA THR A 125 4.58 -8.85 2.75
C THR A 125 5.15 -9.37 1.43
N ARG A 126 4.29 -9.48 0.41
CA ARG A 126 4.66 -10.04 -0.90
C ARG A 126 5.73 -9.21 -1.62
N CYS A 127 5.71 -7.89 -1.48
CA CYS A 127 6.74 -7.00 -1.99
C CYS A 127 7.22 -6.04 -0.90
N PRO A 128 8.22 -6.41 -0.08
CA PRO A 128 8.70 -5.53 0.97
C PRO A 128 9.25 -4.21 0.39
N LEU A 129 8.93 -3.11 1.04
CA LEU A 129 9.43 -1.79 0.63
C LEU A 129 10.95 -1.74 0.78
N ARG A 130 11.60 -1.16 -0.23
CA ARG A 130 13.04 -0.86 -0.21
C ARG A 130 13.18 0.67 -0.12
N PRO A 131 13.68 1.22 0.99
CA PRO A 131 13.72 2.67 1.22
C PRO A 131 14.63 3.40 0.23
N GLU A 132 15.56 2.68 -0.44
CA GLU A 132 16.43 3.21 -1.50
C GLU A 132 15.69 3.86 -2.69
N TYR A 133 14.40 3.53 -2.89
CA TYR A 133 13.57 4.11 -3.96
C TYR A 133 12.71 5.30 -3.50
N ALA A 134 12.66 5.58 -2.19
CA ALA A 134 11.98 6.75 -1.67
C ALA A 134 12.89 7.98 -1.79
N VAL A 135 12.33 9.11 -2.21
CA VAL A 135 13.07 10.37 -2.42
C VAL A 135 13.05 11.31 -1.21
N TYR A 136 12.46 10.86 -0.11
CA TYR A 136 12.16 11.68 1.06
C TYR A 136 12.51 10.92 2.35
N THR A 137 12.67 11.67 3.44
CA THR A 137 12.97 11.17 4.79
C THR A 137 12.13 11.93 5.80
N ASP A 138 11.67 11.23 6.84
CA ASP A 138 10.80 11.79 7.89
C ASP A 138 11.47 11.72 9.27
N ALA A 139 11.00 12.55 10.21
CA ALA A 139 11.46 12.55 11.59
C ALA A 139 11.12 11.19 12.25
N GLY A 140 12.12 10.32 12.39
CA GLY A 140 11.95 8.93 12.84
C GLY A 140 12.86 7.93 12.14
N ASP A 141 13.49 8.34 11.02
CA ASP A 141 14.39 7.48 10.23
C ASP A 141 15.63 6.97 11.00
N SER A 142 15.95 7.56 12.15
CA SER A 142 17.01 7.08 13.06
C SER A 142 16.56 5.94 13.99
N LEU A 143 15.27 5.60 14.02
CA LEU A 143 14.75 4.51 14.83
C LEU A 143 15.11 3.18 14.15
N GLN A 144 15.75 2.27 14.89
CA GLN A 144 15.98 0.92 14.39
C GLN A 144 14.66 0.15 14.41
N TYR A 145 14.05 0.02 13.24
CA TYR A 145 12.86 -0.81 13.08
C TYR A 145 13.24 -2.28 12.83
N LYS A 146 12.50 -3.21 13.45
CA LYS A 146 12.74 -4.66 13.30
C LYS A 146 12.28 -5.11 11.91
N ILE A 147 13.23 -5.37 11.01
CA ILE A 147 12.92 -5.90 9.67
C ILE A 147 12.57 -7.39 9.79
N CYS A 148 11.52 -7.80 9.09
CA CYS A 148 11.20 -9.21 8.95
C CYS A 148 12.26 -9.91 8.09
N THR A 149 13.12 -10.71 8.72
CA THR A 149 14.11 -11.51 7.99
C THR A 149 13.46 -12.77 7.43
N THR A 150 12.84 -12.69 6.26
CA THR A 150 12.43 -13.90 5.54
C THR A 150 13.66 -14.47 4.84
N THR A 151 14.23 -15.55 5.38
CA THR A 151 15.28 -16.32 4.71
C THR A 151 14.72 -16.90 3.41
N ARG A 152 15.06 -16.28 2.28
CA ARG A 152 14.82 -16.87 0.96
C ARG A 152 15.82 -18.00 0.78
N THR A 153 15.41 -19.24 1.06
CA THR A 153 16.15 -20.41 0.58
C THR A 153 16.17 -20.33 -0.94
N ALA A 154 17.29 -19.89 -1.50
CA ALA A 154 17.54 -19.98 -2.92
C ALA A 154 17.70 -21.47 -3.25
N THR A 155 16.62 -22.10 -3.71
CA THR A 155 16.74 -23.37 -4.42
C THR A 155 17.44 -23.06 -5.74
N THR A 156 18.76 -23.19 -5.75
CA THR A 156 19.55 -23.25 -6.98
C THR A 156 19.09 -24.49 -7.74
N THR A 157 18.21 -24.31 -8.72
CA THR A 157 17.95 -25.34 -9.72
C THR A 157 19.21 -25.47 -10.58
N SER A 158 20.11 -26.36 -10.15
CA SER A 158 21.16 -26.88 -11.02
C SER A 158 20.49 -27.70 -12.12
N ILE A 159 20.48 -27.17 -13.34
CA ILE A 159 20.18 -27.93 -14.54
C ILE A 159 21.32 -28.95 -14.69
N THR A 160 21.07 -30.21 -14.36
CA THR A 160 21.98 -31.32 -14.64
C THR A 160 21.36 -32.20 -15.69
N THR A 161 22.07 -32.28 -16.80
CA THR A 161 21.81 -33.04 -18.03
C THR A 161 21.37 -34.48 -17.78
N THR A 162 20.36 -34.89 -18.55
CA THR A 162 19.80 -36.24 -18.69
C THR A 162 20.89 -37.30 -18.90
N THR A 163 20.87 -38.38 -18.11
CA THR A 163 21.35 -39.69 -18.55
C THR A 163 20.40 -40.77 -18.05
N THR A 164 19.78 -41.42 -19.02
CA THR A 164 18.78 -42.48 -18.90
C THR A 164 19.40 -43.74 -18.30
N VAL A 165 18.88 -44.23 -17.18
CA VAL A 165 19.05 -45.64 -16.77
C VAL A 165 17.71 -46.17 -16.29
N THR A 166 17.23 -47.15 -17.05
CA THR A 166 15.99 -47.89 -16.88
C THR A 166 16.13 -48.94 -15.79
N THR A 167 15.26 -48.93 -14.76
CA THR A 167 14.90 -50.14 -14.02
C THR A 167 13.48 -50.06 -13.48
N THR A 168 12.77 -51.17 -13.72
CA THR A 168 11.35 -51.52 -13.52
C THR A 168 10.92 -51.66 -12.06
N GLY A 169 9.72 -51.14 -11.73
CA GLY A 169 8.98 -51.45 -10.50
C GLY A 169 7.54 -50.94 -10.54
N ARG A 170 6.56 -51.85 -10.41
CA ARG A 170 5.08 -51.73 -10.55
C ARG A 170 4.43 -51.28 -9.21
N PRO A 171 3.17 -50.75 -9.18
CA PRO A 171 2.74 -49.67 -8.29
C PRO A 171 2.03 -50.16 -7.03
N ASP A 172 1.91 -49.27 -6.04
CA ASP A 172 0.90 -49.36 -4.98
C ASP A 172 0.37 -47.96 -4.62
N ALA A 173 -0.91 -47.97 -4.24
CA ALA A 173 -1.80 -46.83 -4.07
C ALA A 173 -1.72 -46.18 -2.68
N HIS A 174 -2.31 -44.98 -2.55
CA HIS A 174 -3.34 -44.60 -1.56
C HIS A 174 -3.16 -43.20 -0.92
N GLU A 175 -4.29 -42.49 -0.87
CA GLU A 175 -4.72 -41.41 0.06
C GLU A 175 -4.27 -39.94 -0.10
N ASP A 176 -5.10 -39.21 -0.84
CA ASP A 176 -5.91 -38.07 -0.39
C ASP A 176 -5.57 -37.43 0.98
N ASN A 177 -5.19 -36.15 0.97
CA ASN A 177 -5.69 -35.21 1.96
C ASN A 177 -5.72 -33.76 1.43
N VAL A 178 -6.85 -33.40 0.82
CA VAL A 178 -7.21 -32.01 0.52
C VAL A 178 -7.50 -31.31 1.84
N SER A 179 -6.51 -30.61 2.38
CA SER A 179 -6.72 -29.69 3.50
C SER A 179 -7.53 -28.50 3.01
N LYS A 180 -8.84 -28.56 3.23
CA LYS A 180 -9.75 -27.40 3.21
C LYS A 180 -9.29 -26.40 4.28
N ALA A 181 -8.50 -25.41 3.88
CA ALA A 181 -8.30 -24.21 4.68
C ALA A 181 -9.54 -23.32 4.52
N THR A 182 -10.53 -23.57 5.38
CA THR A 182 -11.64 -22.67 5.63
C THR A 182 -11.08 -21.40 6.27
N PHE A 183 -10.80 -20.38 5.46
CA PHE A 183 -10.48 -19.04 5.96
C PHE A 183 -11.78 -18.38 6.46
N ALA A 184 -12.01 -18.54 7.77
CA ALA A 184 -12.91 -17.70 8.52
C ALA A 184 -12.23 -16.33 8.74
N GLY A 185 -12.94 -15.24 8.40
CA GLY A 185 -12.67 -13.94 9.01
C GLY A 185 -11.93 -12.91 8.17
N LEU A 186 -12.35 -12.66 6.93
CA LEU A 186 -12.27 -11.33 6.32
C LEU A 186 -13.61 -11.05 5.64
N GLY A 187 -14.56 -10.66 6.48
CA GLY A 187 -15.84 -10.13 6.02
C GLY A 187 -15.62 -8.93 5.11
N LEU A 188 -16.56 -8.78 4.17
CA LEU A 188 -16.83 -7.65 3.30
C LEU A 188 -16.29 -6.29 3.82
N TRP A 189 -16.00 -5.39 2.87
CA TRP A 189 -15.74 -3.95 3.03
C TRP A 189 -14.27 -3.51 3.10
N GLY A 190 -13.47 -3.93 2.12
CA GLY A 190 -12.26 -3.17 1.74
C GLY A 190 -12.64 -1.90 0.97
N LEU A 191 -13.16 -0.88 1.66
CA LEU A 191 -13.25 0.47 1.09
C LEU A 191 -11.83 1.05 1.06
N ILE A 192 -11.12 0.87 -0.05
CA ILE A 192 -10.03 1.79 -0.38
C ILE A 192 -10.70 3.09 -0.78
N ALA A 193 -10.94 3.92 0.23
CA ALA A 193 -11.74 5.11 0.16
C ALA A 193 -10.90 6.23 -0.53
N PHE A 194 -10.84 6.22 -1.86
CA PHE A 194 -10.32 7.33 -2.67
C PHE A 194 -11.42 8.40 -2.79
N GLY A 195 -11.45 9.37 -1.87
CA GLY A 195 -12.54 10.35 -1.76
C GLY A 195 -12.37 11.61 -2.61
N VAL A 196 -13.34 11.94 -3.47
CA VAL A 196 -13.64 13.33 -3.86
C VAL A 196 -15.11 13.62 -3.57
N LEU A 197 -15.35 14.76 -2.92
CA LEU A 197 -16.68 15.32 -2.71
C LEU A 197 -16.75 16.75 -3.26
N GLN A 198 -17.81 17.10 -3.99
CA GLN A 198 -18.21 18.47 -4.34
C GLN A 198 -19.18 19.06 -3.30
N ILE A 199 -19.11 20.38 -3.14
CA ILE A 199 -20.23 21.28 -3.50
C ILE A 199 -19.65 22.28 -4.52
#